data_AF-A0A2E6VU02-F1
#
_entry.id   AF-A0A2E6VU02-F1
#
_cell.length_a   1.000
_cell.length_b   1.000
_cell.length_c   1.000
_cell.angle_alpha   90.00
_cell.angle_beta   90.00
_cell.angle_gamma   90.00
#
_symmetry.space_group_name_H-M   'P 1'
#
loop_
_entity.id
_entity.type
_entity.pdbx_description
1 polymer ?
#
loop_
_entity_poly.entity_id
_entity_poly.type
_entity_poly.pdbx_seq_one_letter_code
_entity_poly.pdbx_strand_id
1 'polypeptide(L)'
;MIRVSCFITLLSAVACQPVPTTTDHIRPSAPKPQLQDPALQELEPSTLNLKATDRPMAGHVQPVGLAVHPVALNPLEPIDLYPEEDTAEEIDVQAPHRARQRMNIDQLDRAIQQVTGGLEWTDDGNNPKNLFEELSLTLGRPDYIQVVIEDLTPSGLFLKFVDDAARSVCKKLVEVEVSERTAETRVLMGIVSPDANYVDDAAGIDAQLARLSLLYHGIALQEDSGALENLRWLFQMAQMRMGQPEAGWEAVCVSLMTDPAFYSF
;
A
#
# COMPACT_ATOMS: atom_id res chain seq x y z
N MET A 1 -0.91 -63.84 13.62
CA MET A 1 -1.83 -63.68 12.47
C MET A 1 -3.23 -64.03 12.92
N ILE A 2 -4.14 -63.06 12.96
CA ILE A 2 -5.58 -63.09 12.65
C ILE A 2 -6.07 -61.67 12.93
N ARG A 3 -6.43 -60.96 11.85
CA ARG A 3 -7.11 -59.67 11.86
C ARG A 3 -8.61 -59.95 12.00
N VAL A 4 -9.30 -59.17 12.82
CA VAL A 4 -10.76 -59.03 12.73
C VAL A 4 -11.08 -57.54 12.69
N SER A 5 -11.47 -57.09 11.50
CA SER A 5 -12.09 -55.79 11.26
C SER A 5 -13.47 -55.75 11.91
N CYS A 6 -13.78 -54.68 12.62
CA CYS A 6 -15.15 -54.35 12.99
C CYS A 6 -15.53 -53.03 12.32
N PHE A 7 -16.33 -53.14 11.27
CA PHE A 7 -17.12 -52.07 10.69
C PHE A 7 -18.31 -51.83 11.64
N ILE A 8 -18.43 -50.63 12.21
CA ILE A 8 -19.68 -50.18 12.85
C ILE A 8 -20.06 -48.83 12.26
N THR A 9 -21.08 -48.90 11.41
CA THR A 9 -21.97 -47.85 10.99
C THR A 9 -22.72 -47.30 12.21
N LEU A 10 -22.69 -45.99 12.45
CA LEU A 10 -23.61 -45.34 13.39
C LEU A 10 -24.24 -44.11 12.74
N LEU A 11 -25.44 -44.40 12.22
CA LEU A 11 -26.55 -43.52 11.98
C LEU A 11 -27.12 -43.01 13.32
N SER A 12 -27.73 -41.82 13.30
CA SER A 12 -28.74 -41.28 14.25
C SER A 12 -28.25 -40.18 15.20
N ALA A 13 -28.77 -38.97 15.02
CA ALA A 13 -29.87 -38.43 15.81
C ALA A 13 -29.87 -36.88 15.73
N VAL A 14 -30.63 -36.33 14.77
CA VAL A 14 -30.97 -34.90 14.76
C VAL A 14 -32.05 -34.70 15.84
N ALA A 15 -31.65 -34.12 16.98
CA ALA A 15 -32.57 -33.68 18.01
C ALA A 15 -33.11 -32.29 17.65
N CYS A 16 -34.39 -32.20 17.27
CA CYS A 16 -35.12 -30.94 17.25
C CYS A 16 -35.22 -30.40 18.68
N GLN A 17 -34.57 -29.28 18.95
CA GLN A 17 -34.81 -28.50 20.17
C GLN A 17 -35.95 -27.50 19.92
N PRO A 18 -36.87 -27.32 20.89
CA PRO A 18 -37.94 -26.34 20.79
C PRO A 18 -37.42 -24.90 20.94
N VAL A 19 -37.90 -24.01 20.07
CA VAL A 19 -37.65 -22.57 20.08
C VAL A 19 -38.32 -21.93 21.31
N PRO A 20 -37.60 -21.18 22.16
CA PRO A 20 -38.23 -20.43 23.24
C PRO A 20 -38.97 -19.20 22.69
N THR A 21 -40.26 -19.11 23.01
CA THR A 21 -41.12 -17.95 22.81
C THR A 21 -40.60 -16.79 23.67
N THR A 22 -40.06 -15.76 23.02
CA THR A 22 -39.62 -14.52 23.69
C THR A 22 -40.85 -13.71 24.05
N THR A 23 -41.07 -13.51 25.35
CA THR A 23 -42.08 -12.62 25.92
C THR A 23 -41.67 -11.17 25.71
N ASP A 24 -42.50 -10.41 25.00
CA ASP A 24 -42.40 -8.96 24.83
C ASP A 24 -42.53 -8.25 26.17
N HIS A 25 -41.40 -7.76 26.70
CA HIS A 25 -41.39 -6.77 27.78
C HIS A 25 -41.29 -5.37 27.17
N ILE A 26 -42.42 -4.67 27.21
CA ILE A 26 -42.57 -3.24 26.91
C ILE A 26 -41.51 -2.45 27.70
N ARG A 27 -40.53 -1.90 26.98
CA ARG A 27 -39.49 -1.03 27.53
C ARG A 27 -40.04 0.40 27.65
N PRO A 28 -39.98 1.05 28.82
CA PRO A 28 -40.41 2.44 28.97
C PRO A 28 -39.49 3.38 28.17
N SER A 29 -40.12 4.32 27.46
CA SER A 29 -39.48 5.42 26.71
C SER A 29 -38.44 6.15 27.54
N ALA A 30 -37.20 6.21 27.02
CA ALA A 30 -36.17 7.09 27.53
C ALA A 30 -36.53 8.57 27.25
N PRO A 31 -36.23 9.50 28.18
CA PRO A 31 -36.44 10.92 27.98
C PRO A 31 -35.52 11.46 26.86
N LYS A 32 -36.09 12.29 25.97
CA LYS A 32 -35.36 12.98 24.90
C LYS A 32 -34.19 13.80 25.47
N PRO A 33 -32.99 13.72 24.90
CA PRO A 33 -31.91 14.65 25.23
C PRO A 33 -32.32 16.06 24.80
N GLN A 34 -32.25 17.01 25.72
CA GLN A 34 -32.41 18.42 25.39
C GLN A 34 -31.21 18.88 24.59
N LEU A 35 -31.49 19.44 23.41
CA LEU A 35 -30.54 20.16 22.58
C LEU A 35 -30.11 21.41 23.35
N GLN A 36 -28.90 21.41 23.90
CA GLN A 36 -28.27 22.60 24.44
C GLN A 36 -27.52 23.27 23.29
N ASP A 37 -27.96 24.48 22.92
CA ASP A 37 -27.26 25.35 21.98
C ASP A 37 -25.84 25.61 22.49
N PRO A 38 -24.78 25.22 21.76
CA PRO A 38 -23.44 25.65 22.10
C PRO A 38 -23.33 27.14 21.83
N ALA A 39 -23.15 27.90 22.90
CA ALA A 39 -22.81 29.32 22.85
C ALA A 39 -21.64 29.54 21.88
N LEU A 40 -21.83 30.46 20.95
CA LEU A 40 -20.80 31.05 20.13
C LEU A 40 -19.74 31.67 21.04
N GLN A 41 -18.66 30.92 21.28
CA GLN A 41 -17.50 31.42 21.97
C GLN A 41 -16.62 32.09 20.91
N GLU A 42 -16.66 33.42 20.90
CA GLU A 42 -15.83 34.28 20.06
C GLU A 42 -14.35 33.85 20.20
N LEU A 43 -13.79 33.35 19.11
CA LEU A 43 -12.36 33.08 18.98
C LEU A 43 -11.64 34.42 18.85
N GLU A 44 -11.12 34.91 19.97
CA GLU A 44 -10.16 36.01 20.03
C GLU A 44 -8.96 35.70 19.09
N PRO A 45 -8.56 36.64 18.22
CA PRO A 45 -7.42 36.45 17.32
C PRO A 45 -6.14 36.37 18.15
N SER A 46 -5.59 35.16 18.26
CA SER A 46 -4.27 34.92 18.82
C SER A 46 -3.24 35.67 17.99
N THR A 47 -2.69 36.72 18.58
CA THR A 47 -1.58 37.49 18.06
C THR A 47 -0.33 36.61 18.04
N LEU A 48 -0.04 36.07 16.86
CA LEU A 48 1.20 35.36 16.55
C LEU A 48 2.37 36.34 16.66
N ASN A 49 2.96 36.42 17.86
CA ASN A 49 4.26 37.04 18.08
C ASN A 49 5.34 36.15 17.44
N LEU A 50 5.58 36.32 16.14
CA LEU A 50 6.79 35.82 15.49
C LEU A 50 7.99 36.59 16.05
N LYS A 51 8.61 36.02 17.08
CA LYS A 51 9.91 36.47 17.56
C LYS A 51 10.95 36.00 16.54
N ALA A 52 11.26 36.87 15.58
CA ALA A 52 12.37 36.70 14.65
C ALA A 52 13.64 36.41 15.48
N THR A 53 14.06 35.15 15.46
CA THR A 53 15.32 34.73 16.05
C THR A 53 16.37 34.93 14.98
N ASP A 54 17.12 36.02 15.08
CA ASP A 54 18.34 36.27 14.32
C ASP A 54 19.31 35.09 14.52
N ARG A 55 19.29 34.13 13.58
CA ARG A 55 20.34 33.13 13.43
C ARG A 55 21.41 33.72 12.51
N PRO A 56 22.65 33.92 12.96
CA PRO A 56 23.74 34.30 12.08
C PRO A 56 24.05 33.13 11.13
N MET A 57 23.65 33.26 9.87
CA MET A 57 24.08 32.41 8.76
C MET A 57 25.53 32.75 8.40
N ALA A 58 26.48 32.39 9.27
CA ALA A 58 27.89 32.32 8.93
C ALA A 58 28.21 30.93 8.35
N GLY A 59 27.56 30.60 7.22
CA GLY A 59 27.87 29.41 6.44
C GLY A 59 29.02 29.73 5.50
N HIS A 60 30.22 29.25 5.87
CA HIS A 60 31.41 29.25 5.01
C HIS A 60 31.08 28.44 3.74
N VAL A 61 30.77 29.12 2.63
CA VAL A 61 30.65 28.51 1.31
C VAL A 61 32.06 28.10 0.90
N GLN A 62 32.40 26.82 1.07
CA GLN A 62 33.60 26.28 0.46
C GLN A 62 33.37 26.26 -1.06
N PRO A 63 34.29 26.85 -1.86
CA PRO A 63 34.22 26.70 -3.30
C PRO A 63 34.44 25.22 -3.63
N VAL A 64 33.42 24.59 -4.22
CA VAL A 64 33.57 23.27 -4.85
C VAL A 64 34.49 23.47 -6.04
N GLY A 65 35.78 23.21 -5.84
CA GLY A 65 36.75 23.17 -6.91
C GLY A 65 36.36 22.07 -7.89
N LEU A 66 35.94 22.45 -9.09
CA LEU A 66 35.82 21.54 -10.22
C LEU A 66 37.23 20.99 -10.48
N ALA A 67 37.51 19.78 -9.99
CA ALA A 67 38.69 19.04 -10.39
C ALA A 67 38.50 18.65 -11.86
N VAL A 68 39.06 19.46 -12.76
CA VAL A 68 39.20 19.11 -14.17
C VAL A 68 40.22 17.98 -14.23
N HIS A 69 39.73 16.74 -14.27
CA HIS A 69 40.60 15.60 -14.55
C HIS A 69 41.10 15.73 -15.99
N PRO A 70 42.43 15.75 -16.22
CA PRO A 70 42.97 15.70 -17.57
C PRO A 70 42.55 14.38 -18.19
N VAL A 71 41.74 14.45 -19.25
CA VAL A 71 41.45 13.31 -20.12
C VAL A 71 42.77 12.95 -20.78
N ALA A 72 43.38 11.86 -20.33
CA ALA A 72 44.52 11.28 -21.00
C ALA A 72 44.07 10.87 -22.40
N LEU A 73 44.60 11.54 -23.42
CA LEU A 73 44.43 11.13 -24.81
C LEU A 73 45.14 9.77 -24.94
N ASN A 74 44.37 8.69 -24.97
CA ASN A 74 44.91 7.38 -25.25
C ASN A 74 45.61 7.42 -26.62
N PRO A 75 46.84 6.87 -26.74
CA PRO A 75 47.50 6.69 -28.01
C PRO A 75 46.56 5.96 -28.96
N LEU A 76 46.40 6.48 -30.17
CA LEU A 76 45.58 5.86 -31.21
C LEU A 76 46.15 4.47 -31.47
N GLU A 77 45.45 3.45 -30.97
CA GLU A 77 45.75 2.07 -31.31
C GLU A 77 45.55 1.86 -32.82
N PRO A 78 46.41 1.08 -33.49
CA PRO A 78 46.26 0.77 -34.91
C PRO A 78 44.88 0.21 -35.18
N ILE A 79 44.11 0.88 -36.05
CA ILE A 79 42.82 0.40 -36.51
C ILE A 79 43.08 -0.90 -37.29
N ASP A 80 42.67 -2.02 -36.72
CA ASP A 80 42.73 -3.31 -37.40
C ASP A 80 41.69 -3.33 -38.52
N LEU A 81 42.18 -3.22 -39.76
CA LEU A 81 41.36 -3.11 -40.97
C LEU A 81 40.90 -4.47 -41.50
N TYR A 82 41.20 -5.55 -40.78
CA TYR A 82 40.80 -6.91 -41.14
C TYR A 82 40.02 -7.55 -40.00
N PRO A 83 38.70 -7.30 -39.89
CA PRO A 83 37.86 -8.09 -39.00
C PRO A 83 37.98 -9.55 -39.44
N GLU A 84 38.50 -10.40 -38.55
CA GLU A 84 38.47 -11.85 -38.71
C GLU A 84 37.03 -12.28 -39.02
N GLU A 85 36.87 -13.24 -39.93
CA GLU A 85 35.57 -13.73 -40.38
C GLU A 85 34.66 -14.03 -39.18
N ASP A 86 33.69 -13.15 -39.03
CA ASP A 86 32.62 -13.13 -38.04
C ASP A 86 31.96 -14.49 -38.02
N THR A 87 32.33 -15.31 -37.04
CA THR A 87 31.67 -16.57 -36.72
C THR A 87 30.21 -16.21 -36.46
N ALA A 88 29.35 -16.51 -37.42
CA ALA A 88 27.92 -16.20 -37.41
C ALA A 88 27.35 -16.33 -36.00
N GLU A 89 27.28 -15.20 -35.29
CA GLU A 89 26.73 -15.12 -33.95
C GLU A 89 25.28 -15.55 -34.12
N GLU A 90 24.92 -16.65 -33.47
CA GLU A 90 23.55 -17.14 -33.45
C GLU A 90 22.71 -15.99 -32.87
N ILE A 91 21.97 -15.29 -33.73
CA ILE A 91 21.06 -14.23 -33.32
C ILE A 91 20.03 -14.91 -32.44
N ASP A 92 20.21 -14.84 -31.13
CA ASP A 92 19.20 -15.17 -30.15
C ASP A 92 18.05 -14.20 -30.40
N VAL A 93 17.07 -14.66 -31.18
CA VAL A 93 15.81 -13.95 -31.40
C VAL A 93 15.05 -14.06 -30.08
N GLN A 94 15.48 -13.26 -29.10
CA GLN A 94 14.80 -13.09 -27.83
C GLN A 94 13.36 -12.72 -28.18
N ALA A 95 12.40 -13.55 -27.76
CA ALA A 95 10.99 -13.29 -28.01
C ALA A 95 10.68 -11.84 -27.63
N PRO A 96 9.94 -11.07 -28.45
CA PRO A 96 9.74 -9.65 -28.21
C PRO A 96 9.10 -9.45 -26.83
N HIS A 97 9.88 -8.89 -25.90
CA HIS A 97 9.39 -8.52 -24.59
C HIS A 97 8.31 -7.45 -24.79
N ARG A 98 7.05 -7.80 -24.50
CA ARG A 98 5.98 -6.81 -24.49
C ARG A 98 6.30 -5.82 -23.37
N ALA A 99 6.24 -4.52 -23.68
CA ALA A 99 6.31 -3.50 -22.65
C ALA A 99 5.18 -3.74 -21.64
N ARG A 100 5.51 -3.73 -20.34
CA ARG A 100 4.50 -3.86 -19.27
C ARG A 100 3.47 -2.74 -19.41
N GLN A 101 2.20 -3.10 -19.29
CA GLN A 101 1.10 -2.14 -19.36
C GLN A 101 0.58 -1.87 -17.96
N ARG A 102 0.14 -0.64 -17.69
CA ARG A 102 -0.57 -0.33 -16.44
C ARG A 102 -2.01 -0.84 -16.51
N MET A 103 -2.61 -1.06 -15.34
CA MET A 103 -4.05 -1.23 -15.19
C MET A 103 -4.80 0.03 -15.63
N ASN A 104 -5.97 -0.14 -16.25
CA ASN A 104 -6.88 0.99 -16.43
C ASN A 104 -7.39 1.49 -15.07
N ILE A 105 -7.96 2.70 -15.04
CA ILE A 105 -8.36 3.35 -13.79
C ILE A 105 -9.43 2.54 -13.03
N ASP A 106 -10.40 1.96 -13.75
CA ASP A 106 -11.45 1.13 -13.15
C ASP A 106 -10.89 -0.18 -12.57
N GLN A 107 -9.82 -0.73 -13.15
CA GLN A 107 -9.10 -1.89 -12.63
C GLN A 107 -8.29 -1.52 -11.39
N LEU A 108 -7.58 -0.39 -11.43
CA LEU A 108 -6.78 0.08 -10.30
C LEU A 108 -7.65 0.37 -9.07
N ASP A 109 -8.76 1.08 -9.25
CA ASP A 109 -9.70 1.37 -8.15
C ASP A 109 -10.22 0.08 -7.50
N ARG A 110 -10.68 -0.88 -8.30
CA ARG A 110 -11.11 -2.20 -7.80
C ARG A 110 -9.98 -2.97 -7.12
N ALA A 111 -8.75 -2.90 -7.64
CA ALA A 111 -7.60 -3.55 -7.03
C ALA A 111 -7.31 -2.97 -5.64
N ILE A 112 -7.32 -1.65 -5.50
CA ILE A 112 -7.14 -0.95 -4.21
C ILE A 112 -8.24 -1.34 -3.22
N GLN A 113 -9.50 -1.31 -3.64
CA GLN A 113 -10.62 -1.74 -2.79
C GLN A 113 -10.46 -3.21 -2.36
N GLN A 114 -10.08 -4.10 -3.27
CA GLN A 114 -9.90 -5.52 -2.98
C GLN A 114 -8.81 -5.77 -1.91
N VAL A 115 -7.65 -5.10 -2.00
CA VAL A 115 -6.53 -5.32 -1.07
C VAL A 115 -6.64 -4.54 0.25
N THR A 116 -7.62 -3.66 0.38
CA THR A 116 -7.86 -2.85 1.59
C THR A 116 -9.12 -3.27 2.35
N GLY A 117 -9.86 -4.24 1.81
CA GLY A 117 -11.14 -4.66 2.37
C GLY A 117 -12.25 -3.64 2.13
N GLY A 118 -12.28 -3.04 0.95
CA GLY A 118 -13.35 -2.16 0.46
C GLY A 118 -13.14 -0.68 0.73
N LEU A 119 -11.92 -0.22 1.04
CA LEU A 119 -11.67 1.22 1.18
C LEU A 119 -11.49 1.85 -0.19
N GLU A 120 -12.18 2.98 -0.37
CA GLU A 120 -12.12 3.79 -1.58
C GLU A 120 -11.21 5.00 -1.37
N TRP A 121 -10.60 5.48 -2.47
CA TRP A 121 -9.88 6.74 -2.44
C TRP A 121 -10.85 7.90 -2.59
N THR A 122 -11.22 8.50 -1.46
CA THR A 122 -12.23 9.56 -1.38
C THR A 122 -11.68 10.84 -0.75
N ASP A 123 -12.28 11.98 -1.15
CA ASP A 123 -12.10 13.26 -0.45
C ASP A 123 -12.71 13.23 0.96
N ASP A 124 -12.13 13.98 1.90
CA ASP A 124 -12.53 14.03 3.31
C ASP A 124 -13.69 15.03 3.57
N GLY A 125 -14.37 15.48 2.51
CA GLY A 125 -15.51 16.39 2.59
C GLY A 125 -16.81 15.75 3.10
N ASN A 126 -17.83 16.59 3.37
CA ASN A 126 -19.15 16.16 3.86
C ASN A 126 -19.92 15.23 2.89
N ASN A 127 -19.49 15.14 1.64
CA ASN A 127 -20.04 14.24 0.63
C ASN A 127 -18.85 13.58 -0.10
N PRO A 128 -18.30 12.48 0.45
CA PRO A 128 -17.09 11.87 -0.08
C PRO A 128 -17.36 11.42 -1.51
N LYS A 129 -16.50 11.88 -2.44
CA LYS A 129 -16.52 11.47 -3.84
C LYS A 129 -15.32 10.57 -4.10
N ASN A 130 -15.49 9.60 -4.97
CA ASN A 130 -14.39 8.78 -5.46
C ASN A 130 -13.47 9.65 -6.34
N LEU A 131 -12.22 9.81 -5.91
CA LEU A 131 -11.25 10.67 -6.58
C LEU A 131 -10.77 10.09 -7.91
N PHE A 132 -10.88 8.77 -8.12
CA PHE A 132 -10.63 8.18 -9.45
C PHE A 132 -11.70 8.60 -10.47
N GLU A 133 -12.96 8.72 -10.05
CA GLU A 133 -14.04 9.19 -10.92
C GLU A 133 -13.88 10.69 -11.23
N GLU A 134 -13.63 11.49 -10.19
CA GLU A 134 -13.49 12.95 -10.31
C GLU A 134 -12.28 13.34 -11.17
N LEU A 135 -11.16 12.62 -11.05
CA LEU A 135 -9.91 12.92 -11.76
C LEU A 135 -9.72 12.10 -13.04
N SER A 136 -10.72 11.30 -13.43
CA SER A 136 -10.65 10.34 -14.54
C SER A 136 -10.19 10.96 -15.87
N LEU A 137 -10.63 12.18 -16.19
CA LEU A 137 -10.23 12.88 -17.42
C LEU A 137 -8.73 13.20 -17.46
N THR A 138 -8.12 13.48 -16.31
CA THR A 138 -6.68 13.75 -16.21
C THR A 138 -5.84 12.47 -16.17
N LEU A 139 -6.47 11.36 -15.80
CA LEU A 139 -5.86 10.05 -15.66
C LEU A 139 -5.75 9.26 -16.97
N GLY A 140 -6.14 9.88 -18.10
CA GLY A 140 -6.09 9.27 -19.41
C GLY A 140 -7.29 8.37 -19.72
N ARG A 141 -8.38 8.45 -18.94
CA ARG A 141 -9.62 7.74 -19.27
C ARG A 141 -10.16 8.26 -20.63
N PRO A 142 -10.50 7.38 -21.57
CA PRO A 142 -11.08 7.80 -22.85
C PRO A 142 -12.35 8.63 -22.67
N ASP A 143 -12.45 9.76 -23.37
CA ASP A 143 -13.64 10.62 -23.40
C ASP A 143 -14.62 10.25 -24.52
N TYR A 144 -14.22 9.34 -25.42
CA TYR A 144 -14.94 8.89 -26.61
C TYR A 144 -15.39 9.99 -27.59
N ILE A 145 -15.02 11.25 -27.35
CA ILE A 145 -15.24 12.38 -28.24
C ILE A 145 -13.95 12.65 -29.04
N GLN A 146 -12.80 12.58 -28.38
CA GLN A 146 -11.48 12.88 -28.95
C GLN A 146 -10.53 11.68 -28.84
N VAL A 147 -10.64 10.89 -27.77
CA VAL A 147 -9.76 9.75 -27.49
C VAL A 147 -10.60 8.49 -27.26
N VAL A 148 -10.41 7.49 -28.12
CA VAL A 148 -11.16 6.21 -28.09
C VAL A 148 -10.31 5.03 -27.56
N ILE A 149 -9.00 5.23 -27.40
CA ILE A 149 -8.06 4.23 -26.87
C ILE A 149 -7.40 4.82 -25.64
N GLU A 150 -7.45 4.09 -24.52
CA GLU A 150 -6.71 4.46 -23.32
C GLU A 150 -5.21 4.21 -23.53
N ASP A 151 -4.37 5.19 -23.20
CA ASP A 151 -2.93 4.98 -23.15
C ASP A 151 -2.55 4.31 -21.82
N LEU A 152 -2.24 3.00 -21.90
CA LEU A 152 -1.80 2.20 -20.75
C LEU A 152 -0.29 2.29 -20.48
N THR A 153 0.40 3.26 -21.06
CA THR A 153 1.78 3.58 -20.68
C THR A 153 1.77 4.27 -19.31
N PRO A 154 2.60 3.84 -18.34
CA PRO A 154 2.71 4.54 -17.06
C PRO A 154 3.27 5.95 -17.26
N SER A 155 2.43 6.96 -17.08
CA SER A 155 2.83 8.37 -17.13
C SER A 155 3.25 8.87 -15.74
N GLY A 156 4.06 9.92 -15.68
CA GLY A 156 4.42 10.54 -14.39
C GLY A 156 3.21 11.04 -13.60
N LEU A 157 2.16 11.47 -14.31
CA LEU A 157 0.90 11.87 -13.69
C LEU A 157 0.17 10.67 -13.06
N PHE A 158 0.08 9.54 -13.77
CA PHE A 158 -0.47 8.30 -13.22
C PHE A 158 0.28 7.87 -11.95
N LEU A 159 1.62 7.90 -11.96
CA LEU A 159 2.42 7.54 -10.79
C LEU A 159 2.17 8.46 -9.59
N LYS A 160 1.99 9.76 -9.82
CA LYS A 160 1.62 10.72 -8.77
C LYS A 160 0.29 10.35 -8.12
N PHE A 161 -0.69 9.97 -8.93
CA PHE A 161 -2.02 9.58 -8.43
C PHE A 161 -2.00 8.26 -7.68
N VAL A 162 -1.22 7.27 -8.13
CA VAL A 162 -1.01 6.03 -7.36
C VAL A 162 -0.38 6.34 -6.00
N ASP A 163 0.62 7.23 -5.93
CA ASP A 163 1.24 7.65 -4.65
C ASP A 163 0.23 8.37 -3.73
N ASP A 164 -0.59 9.29 -4.26
CA ASP A 164 -1.62 9.98 -3.46
C ASP A 164 -2.71 9.04 -2.97
N ALA A 165 -3.21 8.17 -3.84
CA ALA A 165 -4.22 7.17 -3.50
C ALA A 165 -3.68 6.21 -2.44
N ALA A 166 -2.46 5.69 -2.62
CA ALA A 166 -1.82 4.80 -1.66
C ALA A 166 -1.67 5.44 -0.29
N ARG A 167 -1.12 6.67 -0.19
CA ARG A 167 -0.97 7.38 1.09
C ARG A 167 -2.30 7.61 1.78
N SER A 168 -3.31 8.08 1.03
CA SER A 168 -4.64 8.34 1.58
C SER A 168 -5.31 7.06 2.09
N VAL A 169 -5.33 6.01 1.28
CA VAL A 169 -6.06 4.78 1.60
C VAL A 169 -5.33 3.97 2.66
N CYS A 170 -4.00 3.86 2.61
CA CYS A 170 -3.22 3.14 3.61
C CYS A 170 -3.33 3.79 4.99
N LYS A 171 -3.32 5.12 5.08
CA LYS A 171 -3.57 5.82 6.35
C LYS A 171 -4.95 5.49 6.91
N LYS A 172 -6.01 5.62 6.08
CA LYS A 172 -7.39 5.25 6.46
C LYS A 172 -7.49 3.78 6.89
N LEU A 173 -6.78 2.89 6.20
CA LEU A 173 -6.76 1.45 6.51
C LEU A 173 -6.19 1.17 7.90
N VAL A 174 -5.04 1.78 8.23
CA VAL A 174 -4.43 1.62 9.55
C VAL A 174 -5.37 2.14 10.64
N GLU A 175 -5.95 3.34 10.45
CA GLU A 175 -6.89 3.93 11.40
C GLU A 175 -8.10 3.01 11.67
N VAL A 176 -8.74 2.50 10.63
CA VAL A 176 -9.89 1.58 10.71
C VAL A 176 -9.49 0.25 11.35
N GLU A 177 -8.31 -0.29 11.06
CA GLU A 177 -7.90 -1.58 11.63
C GLU A 177 -7.53 -1.51 13.11
N VAL A 178 -6.96 -0.38 13.55
CA VAL A 178 -6.66 -0.13 14.95
C VAL A 178 -7.95 0.08 15.75
N SER A 179 -8.90 0.83 15.21
CA SER A 179 -10.05 1.32 15.98
C SER A 179 -11.33 0.48 15.85
N GLU A 180 -11.59 -0.09 14.67
CA GLU A 180 -12.92 -0.62 14.33
C GLU A 180 -12.92 -2.12 14.02
N ARG A 181 -11.89 -2.63 13.33
CA ARG A 181 -11.88 -4.03 12.86
C ARG A 181 -11.38 -5.01 13.93
N THR A 182 -12.02 -6.18 13.97
CA THR A 182 -11.58 -7.34 14.74
C THR A 182 -10.41 -8.03 14.05
N ALA A 183 -9.66 -8.87 14.78
CA ALA A 183 -8.51 -9.59 14.23
C ALA A 183 -8.85 -10.38 12.94
N GLU A 184 -10.04 -10.96 12.87
CA GLU A 184 -10.49 -11.77 11.72
C GLU A 184 -10.85 -10.94 10.48
N THR A 185 -11.10 -9.65 10.66
CA THR A 185 -11.52 -8.73 9.58
C THR A 185 -10.40 -7.79 9.12
N ARG A 186 -9.27 -7.81 9.82
CA ARG A 186 -8.06 -7.04 9.46
C ARG A 186 -7.40 -7.65 8.22
N VAL A 187 -7.09 -6.77 7.29
CA VAL A 187 -6.35 -7.07 6.07
C VAL A 187 -4.87 -6.80 6.27
N LEU A 188 -4.50 -5.63 6.80
CA LEU A 188 -3.11 -5.22 6.99
C LEU A 188 -2.47 -5.92 8.19
N MET A 189 -3.17 -5.98 9.33
CA MET A 189 -2.70 -6.56 10.60
C MET A 189 -3.53 -7.79 10.99
N GLY A 190 -3.67 -8.75 10.06
CA GLY A 190 -4.53 -9.94 10.24
C GLY A 190 -3.93 -11.02 11.15
N ILE A 191 -2.60 -11.18 11.16
CA ILE A 191 -1.90 -12.19 11.98
C ILE A 191 -1.43 -11.62 13.32
N VAL A 192 -1.08 -10.33 13.34
CA VAL A 192 -0.43 -9.65 14.47
C VAL A 192 -1.36 -8.63 15.11
N SER A 193 -1.11 -8.32 16.37
CA SER A 193 -1.83 -7.25 17.07
C SER A 193 -1.40 -5.86 16.55
N PRO A 194 -2.27 -4.82 16.56
CA PRO A 194 -1.89 -3.50 16.09
C PRO A 194 -0.78 -2.83 16.90
N ASP A 195 -0.63 -3.21 18.17
CA ASP A 195 0.45 -2.76 19.06
C ASP A 195 1.71 -3.62 18.97
N ALA A 196 1.71 -4.67 18.15
CA ALA A 196 2.88 -5.53 17.96
C ALA A 196 4.05 -4.74 17.36
N ASN A 197 5.20 -4.83 18.00
CA ASN A 197 6.45 -4.26 17.50
C ASN A 197 7.43 -5.36 17.10
N TYR A 198 8.41 -5.00 16.27
CA TYR A 198 9.37 -5.99 15.76
C TYR A 198 10.22 -6.64 16.85
N VAL A 199 10.48 -5.95 17.96
CA VAL A 199 11.29 -6.49 19.06
C VAL A 199 10.55 -7.62 19.78
N ASP A 200 9.24 -7.48 19.95
CA ASP A 200 8.42 -8.42 20.72
C ASP A 200 7.85 -9.56 19.86
N ASP A 201 7.56 -9.32 18.57
CA ASP A 201 6.93 -10.31 17.68
C ASP A 201 7.51 -10.29 16.25
N ALA A 202 8.82 -10.49 16.12
CA ALA A 202 9.49 -10.55 14.82
C ALA A 202 8.88 -11.62 13.89
N ALA A 203 8.58 -12.81 14.42
CA ALA A 203 8.07 -13.93 13.64
C ALA A 203 6.64 -13.68 13.12
N GLY A 204 5.75 -13.12 13.94
CA GLY A 204 4.41 -12.73 13.51
C GLY A 204 4.44 -11.63 12.46
N ILE A 205 5.32 -10.63 12.63
CA ILE A 205 5.49 -9.55 11.65
C ILE A 205 6.00 -10.09 10.31
N ASP A 206 7.03 -10.94 10.31
CA ASP A 206 7.56 -11.53 9.08
C ASP A 206 6.49 -12.37 8.35
N ALA A 207 5.70 -13.17 9.09
CA ALA A 207 4.58 -13.92 8.52
C ALA A 207 3.51 -12.99 7.91
N GLN A 208 3.22 -11.88 8.58
CA GLN A 208 2.27 -10.88 8.08
C GLN A 208 2.80 -10.16 6.83
N LEU A 209 4.09 -9.81 6.77
CA LEU A 209 4.71 -9.20 5.60
C LEU A 209 4.70 -10.15 4.38
N ALA A 210 5.03 -11.42 4.58
CA ALA A 210 4.96 -12.43 3.52
C ALA A 210 3.52 -12.61 3.01
N ARG A 211 2.52 -12.61 3.91
CA ARG A 211 1.10 -12.63 3.53
C ARG A 211 0.70 -11.40 2.71
N LEU A 212 1.17 -10.21 3.06
CA LEU A 212 0.86 -8.97 2.32
C LEU A 212 1.49 -8.97 0.93
N SER A 213 2.74 -9.43 0.78
CA SER A 213 3.35 -9.60 -0.55
C SER A 213 2.52 -10.53 -1.43
N LEU A 214 2.03 -11.65 -0.87
CA LEU A 214 1.16 -12.57 -1.61
C LEU A 214 -0.17 -11.90 -1.98
N LEU A 215 -0.76 -11.11 -1.08
CA LEU A 215 -2.04 -10.43 -1.31
C LEU A 215 -1.93 -9.33 -2.38
N TYR A 216 -0.89 -8.49 -2.31
CA TYR A 216 -0.73 -7.32 -3.17
C TYR A 216 -0.11 -7.68 -4.53
N HIS A 217 0.88 -8.58 -4.54
CA HIS A 217 1.67 -8.85 -5.74
C HIS A 217 1.49 -10.28 -6.26
N GLY A 218 0.80 -11.16 -5.53
CA GLY A 218 0.69 -12.58 -5.90
C GLY A 218 2.00 -13.35 -5.73
N ILE A 219 2.97 -12.82 -4.96
CA ILE A 219 4.30 -13.40 -4.79
C ILE A 219 4.44 -13.96 -3.37
N ALA A 220 4.65 -15.27 -3.27
CA ALA A 220 5.03 -15.91 -2.02
C ALA A 220 6.52 -15.66 -1.73
N LEU A 221 6.80 -15.01 -0.60
CA LEU A 221 8.17 -14.75 -0.15
C LEU A 221 8.72 -15.90 0.69
N GLN A 222 10.00 -16.18 0.53
CA GLN A 222 10.75 -17.10 1.40
C GLN A 222 11.28 -16.33 2.62
N GLU A 223 11.45 -17.03 3.74
CA GLU A 223 11.85 -16.44 5.03
C GLU A 223 13.23 -15.74 4.97
N ASP A 224 14.14 -16.21 4.12
CA ASP A 224 15.49 -15.69 3.90
C ASP A 224 15.61 -14.82 2.64
N SER A 225 14.48 -14.46 2.01
CA SER A 225 14.51 -13.67 0.78
C SER A 225 14.87 -12.20 1.06
N GLY A 226 15.70 -11.62 0.18
CA GLY A 226 16.06 -10.19 0.27
C GLY A 226 14.85 -9.25 0.14
N ALA A 227 13.78 -9.68 -0.54
CA ALA A 227 12.54 -8.92 -0.61
C ALA A 227 11.82 -8.82 0.75
N LEU A 228 11.77 -9.91 1.51
CA LEU A 228 11.21 -9.89 2.86
C LEU A 228 12.08 -9.03 3.81
N GLU A 229 13.40 -9.13 3.69
CA GLU A 229 14.34 -8.29 4.45
C GLU A 229 14.11 -6.79 4.19
N ASN A 230 13.88 -6.40 2.94
CA ASN A 230 13.60 -5.00 2.58
C ASN A 230 12.29 -4.49 3.22
N LEU A 231 11.23 -5.30 3.19
CA LEU A 231 9.96 -4.95 3.83
C LEU A 231 10.09 -4.85 5.35
N ARG A 232 10.83 -5.78 5.96
CA ARG A 232 11.17 -5.79 7.38
C ARG A 232 11.93 -4.53 7.78
N TRP A 233 12.97 -4.17 7.02
CA TRP A 233 13.74 -2.95 7.24
C TRP A 233 12.86 -1.70 7.15
N LEU A 234 12.00 -1.61 6.12
CA LEU A 234 11.08 -0.49 5.95
C LEU A 234 10.15 -0.33 7.15
N PHE A 235 9.54 -1.43 7.60
CA PHE A 235 8.66 -1.44 8.76
C PHE A 235 9.39 -0.91 10.02
N GLN A 236 10.56 -1.47 10.32
CA GLN A 236 11.35 -1.09 11.50
C GLN A 236 11.78 0.37 11.46
N MET A 237 12.23 0.87 10.31
CA MET A 237 12.69 2.25 10.16
C MET A 237 11.55 3.26 10.35
N ALA A 238 10.39 2.99 9.77
CA ALA A 238 9.21 3.84 9.95
C ALA A 238 8.70 3.82 11.40
N GLN A 239 8.63 2.62 12.00
CA GLN A 239 8.25 2.45 13.40
C GLN A 239 9.20 3.20 14.34
N MET A 240 10.52 3.02 14.18
CA MET A 240 11.53 3.66 15.04
C MET A 240 11.46 5.18 14.94
N ARG A 241 11.20 5.73 13.75
CA ARG A 241 11.14 7.18 13.53
C ARG A 241 9.94 7.83 14.19
N MET A 242 8.78 7.17 14.16
CA MET A 242 7.52 7.73 14.66
C MET A 242 7.18 7.27 16.08
N GLY A 243 7.83 6.21 16.57
CA GLY A 243 7.60 5.62 17.89
C GLY A 243 6.31 4.80 17.99
N GLN A 244 5.71 4.43 16.86
CA GLN A 244 4.39 3.80 16.75
C GLN A 244 4.40 2.70 15.68
N PRO A 245 3.93 1.46 15.98
CA PRO A 245 3.82 0.38 14.99
C PRO A 245 2.97 0.74 13.76
N GLU A 246 1.95 1.57 13.95
CA GLU A 246 1.02 2.05 12.92
C GLU A 246 1.76 2.70 11.73
N ALA A 247 2.80 3.49 12.02
CA ALA A 247 3.62 4.12 10.99
C ALA A 247 4.42 3.09 10.16
N GLY A 248 4.82 1.97 10.78
CA GLY A 248 5.45 0.84 10.09
C GLY A 248 4.48 0.19 9.10
N TRP A 249 3.25 -0.06 9.54
CA TRP A 249 2.21 -0.66 8.69
C TRP A 249 1.77 0.27 7.56
N GLU A 250 1.61 1.57 7.82
CA GLU A 250 1.31 2.56 6.79
C GLU A 250 2.42 2.57 5.71
N ALA A 251 3.69 2.61 6.12
CA ALA A 251 4.83 2.63 5.20
C ALA A 251 4.88 1.37 4.32
N VAL A 252 4.66 0.18 4.90
CA VAL A 252 4.60 -1.09 4.16
C VAL A 252 3.44 -1.07 3.17
N CYS A 253 2.24 -0.67 3.58
CA CYS A 253 1.07 -0.60 2.70
C CYS A 253 1.33 0.32 1.49
N VAL A 254 1.88 1.52 1.73
CA VAL A 254 2.21 2.47 0.66
C VAL A 254 3.26 1.88 -0.27
N SER A 255 4.31 1.25 0.26
CA SER A 255 5.35 0.62 -0.55
C SER A 255 4.81 -0.51 -1.43
N LEU A 256 3.88 -1.33 -0.93
CA LEU A 256 3.28 -2.42 -1.70
C LEU A 256 2.38 -1.89 -2.82
N MET A 257 1.58 -0.86 -2.57
CA MET A 257 0.70 -0.26 -3.59
C MET A 257 1.46 0.51 -4.67
N THR A 258 2.58 1.14 -4.32
CA THR A 258 3.37 1.96 -5.25
C THR A 258 4.42 1.15 -6.02
N ASP A 259 4.59 -0.13 -5.70
CA ASP A 259 5.43 -1.04 -6.47
C ASP A 259 4.79 -1.32 -7.85
N PRO A 260 5.57 -1.29 -8.97
CA PRO A 260 5.05 -1.64 -10.29
C PRO A 260 4.37 -3.00 -10.37
N ALA A 261 4.74 -3.98 -9.55
CA ALA A 261 4.08 -5.28 -9.48
C ALA A 261 2.59 -5.18 -9.10
N PHE A 262 2.16 -4.12 -8.41
CA PHE A 262 0.77 -3.93 -8.03
C PHE A 262 -0.11 -3.47 -9.20
N TYR A 263 0.37 -2.52 -10.02
CA TYR A 263 -0.46 -1.85 -11.03
C TYR A 263 -0.07 -2.17 -12.48
N SER A 264 0.87 -3.08 -12.74
CA SER A 264 1.29 -3.42 -14.10
C SER A 264 1.30 -4.92 -14.40
N PHE A 265 1.01 -5.27 -15.66
CA PHE A 265 0.92 -6.64 -16.18
C PHE A 265 1.66 -6.80 -17.52
#